data_AF-A0A397TSA5-F1
#
_entry.id   AF-A0A397TSA5-F1
#
_cell.length_a   1.000
_cell.length_b   1.000
_cell.length_c   1.000
_cell.angle_alpha   90.00
_cell.angle_beta   90.00
_cell.angle_gamma   90.00
#
_symmetry.space_group_name_H-M   'P 1'
#
loop_
_entity.id
_entity.type
_entity.pdbx_description
1 polymer ?
#
loop_
_entity_poly.entity_id
_entity_poly.type
_entity_poly.pdbx_seq_one_letter_code
_entity_poly.pdbx_strand_id
1 'polypeptide(L)'
;MSLEQVHEYVRKKDEEKSSEIDMDDNTMLEEDDEEEELGDIPNSFHHLTDKHFPLFITYKKLSQMLQGTYGIDTKKLTTQQKLNTDYNVHDNKKEEIFQGSYFFNKINASWAYFVNYKIFQERYWKHFSDYHRQKLDCELVYSEFSVIKGLNPEVDYLSKEDYRAISTKKYPAFCHNRDQIYDLFQQYEKMKARNGDYDSIDRTLAILRCAKTKPLGGPHIHEVYIDECQDNHIVDFALILKIFDRADSIFFAGDTAQCIAQGSSFRFQDIRSLIYQWELNRTKINYNLCSMKPKQFELNVNYRSHNGILRLASSVIDLIWHFFPNSIDRLSRERGEIGGPLPIMFEEFQAETFHYNIFSVGEHASYVEFGAEQVIIVRNDAAKKRVKKLIGKVGLVMTVFEAKGMEFNDVLLYDFFTDSPARSKWRVILSALDDHSKGVQTFSHEKHYIL
;
A
#
# COMPACT_ATOMS: atom_id res chain seq x y z
N MET A 1 19.10 -16.73 42.65
CA MET A 1 18.80 -15.56 43.51
C MET A 1 17.43 -15.75 44.14
N SER A 2 17.25 -15.40 45.40
CA SER A 2 15.93 -15.44 46.06
C SER A 2 15.08 -14.25 45.61
N LEU A 3 13.74 -14.38 45.65
CA LEU A 3 12.80 -13.31 45.25
C LEU A 3 13.07 -11.97 45.96
N GLU A 4 13.53 -12.01 47.21
CA GLU A 4 13.84 -10.82 48.00
C GLU A 4 15.01 -10.02 47.41
N GLN A 5 16.01 -10.70 46.84
CA GLN A 5 17.14 -10.06 46.16
C GLN A 5 16.71 -9.40 44.84
N VAL A 6 15.67 -9.94 44.18
CA VAL A 6 15.10 -9.36 42.96
C VAL A 6 14.32 -8.09 43.27
N HIS A 7 13.51 -8.10 44.34
CA HIS A 7 12.76 -6.91 44.75
C HIS A 7 13.67 -5.76 45.20
N GLU A 8 14.77 -6.06 45.88
CA GLU A 8 15.73 -5.03 46.31
C GLU A 8 16.56 -4.47 45.13
N TYR A 9 16.86 -5.29 44.12
CA TYR A 9 17.51 -4.85 42.90
C TYR A 9 16.62 -3.97 42.02
N VAL A 10 15.33 -4.34 41.88
CA VAL A 10 14.34 -3.53 41.13
C VAL A 10 14.14 -2.16 41.79
N ARG A 11 14.05 -2.12 43.12
CA ARG A 11 13.87 -0.85 43.85
C ARG A 11 15.08 0.09 43.70
N LYS A 12 16.31 -0.44 43.69
CA LYS A 12 17.51 0.35 43.44
C LYS A 12 17.60 0.88 42.01
N LYS A 13 17.17 0.09 41.02
CA LYS A 13 17.14 0.52 39.60
C LYS A 13 16.06 1.58 39.32
N ASP A 14 14.93 1.54 40.02
CA ASP A 14 13.89 2.56 39.91
C ASP A 14 14.31 3.88 40.56
N GLU A 15 15.11 3.83 41.64
CA GLU A 15 15.73 5.01 42.25
C GLU A 15 16.81 5.63 41.34
N GLU A 16 17.63 4.82 40.65
CA GLU A 16 18.62 5.31 39.67
C GLU A 16 17.98 5.92 38.41
N LYS A 17 16.90 5.32 37.88
CA LYS A 17 16.16 5.83 36.71
C LYS A 17 15.43 7.16 36.94
N SER A 18 15.16 7.53 38.20
CA SER A 18 14.52 8.81 38.52
C SER A 18 15.46 10.01 38.38
N SER A 19 16.77 9.77 38.20
CA SER A 19 17.81 10.81 38.18
C SER A 19 18.47 11.06 36.82
N GLU A 20 18.17 10.24 35.81
CA GLU A 20 18.61 10.44 34.43
C GLU A 20 17.45 10.99 33.59
N ILE A 21 17.65 12.21 33.12
CA ILE A 21 16.77 12.96 32.24
C ILE A 21 16.50 12.13 30.98
N ASP A 22 15.21 11.97 30.66
CA ASP A 22 14.69 11.29 29.48
C ASP A 22 15.43 11.72 28.19
N MET A 23 16.30 10.85 27.68
CA MET A 23 16.63 10.78 26.26
C MET A 23 15.93 9.55 25.69
N ASP A 24 14.79 9.81 25.07
CA ASP A 24 14.00 8.86 24.28
C ASP A 24 14.78 8.56 22.99
N ASP A 25 15.81 7.71 23.08
CA ASP A 25 16.69 7.33 21.95
C ASP A 25 16.12 6.14 21.14
N ASN A 26 14.79 5.97 21.19
CA ASN A 26 14.08 4.89 20.50
C ASN A 26 12.95 5.41 19.59
N THR A 27 13.00 6.69 19.24
CA THR A 27 12.15 7.28 18.22
C THR A 27 12.64 6.78 16.85
N MET A 28 12.02 5.70 16.39
CA MET A 28 12.11 5.31 14.98
C MET A 28 11.50 6.42 14.14
N LEU A 29 12.12 6.71 13.00
CA LEU A 29 11.66 7.75 12.10
C LEU A 29 10.21 7.46 11.71
N GLU A 30 9.26 8.28 12.13
CA GLU A 30 7.84 8.14 11.80
C GLU A 30 7.61 8.68 10.37
N GLU A 31 6.47 8.37 9.74
CA GLU A 31 6.06 9.00 8.46
C GLU A 31 6.12 10.55 8.51
N ASP A 32 6.07 11.11 9.73
CA ASP A 32 6.19 12.54 10.01
C ASP A 32 7.62 13.10 9.78
N ASP A 33 8.67 12.28 9.93
CA ASP A 33 10.06 12.69 9.66
C ASP A 33 10.34 12.77 8.14
N GLU A 34 9.69 11.91 7.34
CA GLU A 34 9.70 12.02 5.87
C GLU A 34 9.04 13.32 5.39
N GLU A 35 7.99 13.80 6.06
CA GLU A 35 7.33 15.06 5.71
C GLU A 35 8.23 16.27 6.01
N GLU A 36 9.07 16.20 7.05
CA GLU A 36 10.02 17.24 7.41
C GLU A 36 11.20 17.30 6.42
N GLU A 37 11.76 16.15 6.03
CA GLU A 37 12.82 16.06 5.00
C GLU A 37 12.34 16.50 3.60
N LEU A 38 11.08 16.22 3.25
CA LEU A 38 10.48 16.62 1.98
C LEU A 38 9.95 18.07 2.00
N GLY A 39 10.03 18.77 3.13
CA GLY A 39 9.57 20.15 3.32
C GLY A 39 10.37 21.16 2.47
N ASP A 40 11.66 20.92 2.28
CA ASP A 40 12.56 21.76 1.49
C ASP A 40 12.27 21.73 -0.02
N ILE A 41 11.52 20.72 -0.48
CA ILE A 41 11.14 20.56 -1.88
C ILE A 41 9.87 21.38 -2.18
N PRO A 42 9.90 22.31 -3.15
CA PRO A 42 8.73 23.11 -3.51
C PRO A 42 7.53 22.28 -3.95
N ASN A 43 6.31 22.68 -3.56
CA ASN A 43 5.05 22.04 -3.96
C ASN A 43 4.60 22.40 -5.40
N SER A 44 5.53 22.72 -6.30
CA SER A 44 5.25 22.97 -7.72
C SER A 44 6.49 22.72 -8.56
N PHE A 45 6.31 22.07 -9.71
CA PHE A 45 7.38 21.82 -10.69
C PHE A 45 7.95 23.13 -11.25
N HIS A 46 7.16 24.22 -11.29
CA HIS A 46 7.65 25.52 -11.78
C HIS A 46 8.67 26.17 -10.84
N HIS A 47 8.75 25.74 -9.58
CA HIS A 47 9.68 26.28 -8.59
C HIS A 47 10.91 25.40 -8.38
N LEU A 48 11.00 24.27 -9.08
CA LEU A 48 12.18 23.42 -9.04
C LEU A 48 13.34 24.08 -9.78
N THR A 49 14.50 24.07 -9.13
CA THR A 49 15.80 24.43 -9.71
C THR A 49 16.77 23.25 -9.66
N ASP A 50 17.89 23.35 -10.38
CA ASP A 50 18.89 22.27 -10.52
C ASP A 50 19.41 21.70 -9.19
N LYS A 51 19.41 22.50 -8.12
CA LYS A 51 19.86 22.08 -6.77
C LYS A 51 19.01 20.96 -6.16
N HIS A 52 17.78 20.76 -6.65
CA HIS A 52 16.86 19.73 -6.12
C HIS A 52 17.02 18.39 -6.84
N PHE A 53 17.89 18.30 -7.84
CA PHE A 53 18.12 17.06 -8.60
C PHE A 53 19.41 16.37 -8.15
N PRO A 54 19.43 15.03 -8.05
CA PRO A 54 18.32 14.10 -8.30
C PRO A 54 17.20 14.23 -7.25
N LEU A 55 15.95 14.12 -7.71
CA LEU A 55 14.77 14.34 -6.89
C LEU A 55 14.29 13.00 -6.33
N PHE A 56 14.31 12.86 -5.00
CA PHE A 56 13.75 11.70 -4.29
C PHE A 56 12.48 12.15 -3.58
N ILE A 57 11.34 11.62 -4.03
CA ILE A 57 10.02 12.02 -3.53
C ILE A 57 9.07 10.83 -3.51
N THR A 58 8.14 10.85 -2.57
CA THR A 58 7.01 9.90 -2.54
C THR A 58 5.96 10.25 -3.60
N TYR A 59 5.11 9.28 -3.95
CA TYR A 59 3.97 9.55 -4.85
C TYR A 59 2.99 10.60 -4.28
N LYS A 60 2.85 10.65 -2.95
CA LYS A 60 2.06 11.67 -2.24
C LYS A 60 2.63 13.06 -2.52
N LYS A 61 3.95 13.24 -2.39
CA LYS A 61 4.63 14.50 -2.70
C LYS A 61 4.55 14.84 -4.19
N LEU A 62 4.76 13.87 -5.08
CA LEU A 62 4.57 14.06 -6.53
C LEU A 62 3.17 14.59 -6.86
N SER A 63 2.13 13.98 -6.28
CA SER A 63 0.73 14.40 -6.47
C SER A 63 0.51 15.84 -6.01
N GLN A 64 1.04 16.22 -4.84
CA GLN A 64 0.95 17.59 -4.31
C GLN A 64 1.65 18.60 -5.24
N MET A 65 2.84 18.26 -5.74
CA MET A 65 3.58 19.10 -6.68
C MET A 65 2.82 19.31 -7.98
N LEU A 66 2.18 18.26 -8.51
CA LEU A 66 1.34 18.35 -9.71
C LEU A 66 0.09 19.21 -9.47
N GLN A 67 -0.56 19.07 -8.32
CA GLN A 67 -1.70 19.92 -7.95
C GLN A 67 -1.31 21.40 -7.90
N GLY A 68 -0.16 21.73 -7.30
CA GLY A 68 0.37 23.10 -7.27
C GLY A 68 0.72 23.63 -8.67
N THR A 69 1.34 22.79 -9.50
CA THR A 69 1.75 23.14 -10.87
C THR A 69 0.56 23.44 -11.77
N TYR A 70 -0.51 22.64 -11.67
CA TYR A 70 -1.73 22.83 -12.46
C TYR A 70 -2.74 23.80 -11.82
N GLY A 71 -2.46 24.33 -10.62
CA GLY A 71 -3.34 25.23 -9.89
C GLY A 71 -4.69 24.58 -9.51
N ILE A 72 -4.68 23.29 -9.20
CA ILE A 72 -5.90 22.53 -8.88
C ILE A 72 -6.31 22.85 -7.44
N ASP A 73 -7.39 23.65 -7.28
CA ASP A 73 -8.02 23.84 -5.97
C ASP A 73 -8.79 22.56 -5.60
N THR A 74 -8.45 21.94 -4.46
CA THR A 74 -9.05 20.70 -4.01
C THR A 74 -10.54 20.83 -3.71
N LYS A 75 -11.05 22.04 -3.45
CA LYS A 75 -12.50 22.31 -3.33
C LYS A 75 -13.23 22.26 -4.68
N LYS A 76 -12.52 22.40 -5.81
CA LYS A 76 -13.10 22.29 -7.17
C LYS A 76 -13.11 20.86 -7.70
N LEU A 77 -12.34 19.93 -7.11
CA LEU A 77 -12.36 18.50 -7.43
C LEU A 77 -13.78 17.93 -7.26
N THR A 78 -14.52 18.39 -6.25
CA THR A 78 -15.88 17.94 -5.96
C THR A 78 -16.95 18.55 -6.89
N THR A 79 -16.65 19.66 -7.58
CA THR A 79 -17.67 20.40 -8.37
C THR A 79 -17.62 20.06 -9.88
N GLN A 80 -16.51 19.52 -10.39
CA GLN A 80 -16.35 19.25 -11.82
C GLN A 80 -17.10 18.03 -12.36
N GLN A 81 -17.81 17.25 -11.51
CA GLN A 81 -18.78 16.26 -11.99
C GLN A 81 -20.00 16.87 -12.72
N LYS A 82 -20.14 18.21 -12.77
CA LYS A 82 -21.26 18.90 -13.46
C LYS A 82 -20.91 19.72 -14.70
N LEU A 83 -19.64 19.83 -15.10
CA LEU A 83 -19.22 20.72 -16.21
C LEU A 83 -18.78 19.97 -17.48
N ASN A 84 -19.44 18.83 -17.78
CA ASN A 84 -19.31 18.15 -19.07
C ASN A 84 -20.54 18.39 -19.98
N THR A 85 -21.11 19.58 -19.92
CA THR A 85 -22.02 20.09 -20.95
C THR A 85 -21.65 21.55 -21.23
N ASP A 86 -21.23 21.80 -22.46
CA ASP A 86 -20.93 23.08 -23.10
C ASP A 86 -19.60 23.79 -22.75
N TYR A 87 -18.56 23.39 -23.47
CA TYR A 87 -17.44 24.28 -23.80
C TYR A 87 -17.94 25.35 -24.78
N ASN A 88 -18.38 26.50 -24.26
CA ASN A 88 -18.37 27.74 -25.02
C ASN A 88 -17.22 28.63 -24.52
N VAL A 89 -16.28 28.84 -25.44
CA VAL A 89 -15.13 29.74 -25.32
C VAL A 89 -15.63 31.18 -25.35
N HIS A 90 -15.52 31.88 -24.22
CA HIS A 90 -15.12 33.29 -24.14
C HIS A 90 -15.20 33.75 -22.67
N ASP A 91 -14.05 34.02 -22.05
CA ASP A 91 -13.75 35.42 -21.70
C ASP A 91 -12.26 35.61 -21.42
N ASN A 92 -11.67 36.60 -22.09
CA ASN A 92 -10.31 37.06 -21.91
C ASN A 92 -10.29 38.09 -20.78
N LYS A 93 -9.83 37.73 -19.57
CA LYS A 93 -9.27 38.73 -18.64
C LYS A 93 -8.02 38.19 -17.96
N LYS A 94 -6.95 38.96 -18.15
CA LYS A 94 -5.64 38.85 -17.51
C LYS A 94 -5.82 38.68 -16.00
N GLU A 95 -5.30 37.60 -15.43
CA GLU A 95 -5.08 37.49 -13.99
C GLU A 95 -3.60 37.67 -13.70
N GLU A 96 -3.32 38.79 -13.05
CA GLU A 96 -2.02 39.17 -12.50
C GLU A 96 -1.57 38.18 -11.42
N ILE A 97 -0.26 38.00 -11.40
CA ILE A 97 0.52 37.23 -10.43
C ILE A 97 0.23 37.78 -9.01
N PHE A 98 -0.57 37.07 -8.21
CA PHE A 98 -0.84 37.42 -6.81
C PHE A 98 -0.43 36.29 -5.84
N GLN A 99 0.75 36.52 -5.25
CA GLN A 99 1.20 36.23 -3.88
C GLN A 99 0.97 34.83 -3.28
N GLY A 100 2.07 34.05 -3.29
CA GLY A 100 2.21 32.73 -2.71
C GLY A 100 2.29 32.63 -1.18
N SER A 101 1.53 33.39 -0.40
CA SER A 101 1.37 33.12 1.05
C SER A 101 -0.04 32.64 1.44
N TYR A 102 -1.07 33.04 0.68
CA TYR A 102 -2.46 32.62 0.93
C TYR A 102 -2.78 31.18 0.46
N PHE A 103 -1.97 30.61 -0.44
CA PHE A 103 -2.13 29.23 -0.91
C PHE A 103 -1.62 28.19 0.11
N PHE A 104 -0.56 28.49 0.84
CA PHE A 104 0.05 27.55 1.80
C PHE A 104 -0.89 27.19 2.96
N ASN A 105 -1.59 28.17 3.53
CA ASN A 105 -2.56 27.92 4.60
C ASN A 105 -3.80 27.13 4.14
N LYS A 106 -4.08 27.07 2.82
CA LYS A 106 -5.23 26.38 2.26
C LYS A 106 -4.95 24.88 1.99
N ILE A 107 -3.70 24.52 1.73
CA ILE A 107 -3.26 23.12 1.57
C ILE A 107 -3.41 22.37 2.91
N ASN A 108 -3.11 23.03 4.03
CA ASN A 108 -3.36 22.51 5.38
C ASN A 108 -4.85 22.40 5.76
N ALA A 109 -5.78 22.87 4.93
CA ALA A 109 -7.22 22.59 5.09
C ALA A 109 -7.71 21.53 4.09
N SER A 110 -6.85 21.09 3.16
CA SER A 110 -7.18 20.15 2.09
C SER A 110 -7.26 18.70 2.57
N TRP A 111 -6.45 18.33 3.57
CA TRP A 111 -6.48 16.98 4.14
C TRP A 111 -7.80 16.67 4.85
N ALA A 112 -8.53 17.69 5.31
CA ALA A 112 -9.81 17.51 6.02
C ALA A 112 -10.91 16.85 5.17
N TYR A 113 -10.79 16.92 3.84
CA TYR A 113 -11.75 16.35 2.88
C TYR A 113 -11.22 15.11 2.17
N PHE A 114 -9.98 14.68 2.46
CA PHE A 114 -9.37 13.51 1.85
C PHE A 114 -9.85 12.24 2.56
N VAL A 115 -10.37 11.28 1.78
CA VAL A 115 -10.89 10.01 2.32
C VAL A 115 -9.86 8.90 2.12
N ASN A 116 -9.15 8.57 3.19
CA ASN A 116 -8.39 7.33 3.28
C ASN A 116 -9.28 6.16 3.76
N TYR A 117 -8.75 4.94 3.78
CA TYR A 117 -9.49 3.76 4.24
C TYR A 117 -10.06 3.91 5.66
N LYS A 118 -9.30 4.48 6.60
CA LYS A 118 -9.75 4.69 7.98
C LYS A 118 -10.96 5.61 8.05
N ILE A 119 -10.93 6.74 7.33
CA ILE A 119 -12.06 7.68 7.23
C ILE A 119 -13.24 7.03 6.50
N PHE A 120 -12.98 6.23 5.46
CA PHE A 120 -14.03 5.45 4.79
C PHE A 120 -14.73 4.52 5.77
N GLN A 121 -13.98 3.74 6.54
CA GLN A 121 -14.51 2.80 7.53
C GLN A 121 -15.29 3.52 8.65
N GLU A 122 -14.79 4.65 9.13
CA GLU A 122 -15.41 5.35 10.25
C GLU A 122 -16.63 6.18 9.86
N ARG A 123 -16.57 6.87 8.72
CA ARG A 123 -17.57 7.88 8.29
C ARG A 123 -18.54 7.36 7.25
N TYR A 124 -18.13 6.46 6.35
CA TYR A 124 -18.99 5.99 5.25
C TYR A 124 -19.54 4.60 5.52
N TRP A 125 -18.67 3.66 5.88
CA TRP A 125 -19.06 2.25 6.06
C TRP A 125 -20.15 2.05 7.11
N LYS A 126 -20.12 2.83 8.21
CA LYS A 126 -21.14 2.76 9.28
C LYS A 126 -22.54 3.16 8.81
N HIS A 127 -22.66 4.00 7.78
CA HIS A 127 -23.95 4.43 7.25
C HIS A 127 -24.55 3.48 6.22
N PHE A 128 -23.78 2.51 5.71
CA PHE A 128 -24.35 1.43 4.91
C PHE A 128 -25.21 0.50 5.77
N SER A 129 -26.21 -0.13 5.14
CA SER A 129 -27.16 -0.99 5.84
C SER A 129 -26.46 -2.12 6.59
N ASP A 130 -27.01 -2.49 7.75
CA ASP A 130 -26.46 -3.55 8.60
C ASP A 130 -26.29 -4.89 7.86
N TYR A 131 -27.17 -5.19 6.89
CA TYR A 131 -27.08 -6.38 6.05
C TYR A 131 -25.78 -6.45 5.24
N HIS A 132 -25.35 -5.33 4.65
CA HIS A 132 -24.13 -5.26 3.87
C HIS A 132 -22.88 -5.34 4.76
N ARG A 133 -22.89 -4.70 5.93
CA ARG A 133 -21.75 -4.71 6.85
C ARG A 133 -21.48 -6.07 7.48
N GLN A 134 -22.49 -6.93 7.60
CA GLN A 134 -22.34 -8.29 8.15
C GLN A 134 -21.87 -9.31 7.11
N LYS A 135 -22.14 -9.07 5.82
CA LYS A 135 -21.89 -10.02 4.74
C LYS A 135 -20.64 -9.71 3.92
N LEU A 136 -20.26 -8.43 3.82
CA LEU A 136 -19.15 -7.96 3.00
C LEU A 136 -18.01 -7.47 3.88
N ASP A 137 -16.78 -7.69 3.43
CA ASP A 137 -15.58 -7.14 4.06
C ASP A 137 -15.37 -5.69 3.62
N CYS A 138 -15.15 -4.78 4.58
CA CYS A 138 -14.98 -3.36 4.32
C CYS A 138 -13.75 -3.06 3.45
N GLU A 139 -12.65 -3.78 3.67
CA GLU A 139 -11.38 -3.57 2.97
C GLU A 139 -11.48 -4.02 1.52
N LEU A 140 -12.11 -5.18 1.28
CA LEU A 140 -12.38 -5.67 -0.07
C LEU A 140 -13.34 -4.76 -0.83
N VAL A 141 -14.37 -4.23 -0.18
CA VAL A 141 -15.30 -3.28 -0.84
C VAL A 141 -14.59 -1.98 -1.20
N TYR A 142 -13.78 -1.42 -0.30
CA TYR A 142 -13.00 -0.22 -0.60
C TYR A 142 -12.03 -0.46 -1.76
N SER A 143 -11.37 -1.61 -1.78
CA SER A 143 -10.48 -2.02 -2.87
C SER A 143 -11.20 -2.11 -4.22
N GLU A 144 -12.41 -2.62 -4.25
CA GLU A 144 -13.21 -2.70 -5.48
C GLU A 144 -13.71 -1.34 -5.96
N PHE A 145 -13.98 -0.40 -5.06
CA PHE A 145 -14.28 0.97 -5.46
C PHE A 145 -13.09 1.59 -6.20
N SER A 146 -11.87 1.28 -5.76
CA SER A 146 -10.65 1.67 -6.46
C SER A 146 -10.54 1.03 -7.84
N VAL A 147 -10.95 -0.23 -8.02
CA VAL A 147 -10.99 -0.88 -9.34
C VAL A 147 -12.04 -0.23 -10.25
N ILE A 148 -13.24 0.06 -9.75
CA ILE A 148 -14.33 0.68 -10.52
C ILE A 148 -13.90 2.04 -11.09
N LYS A 149 -13.13 2.82 -10.33
CA LYS A 149 -12.63 4.14 -10.76
C LYS A 149 -11.34 4.08 -11.56
N GLY A 150 -10.39 3.27 -11.11
CA GLY A 150 -9.01 3.33 -11.57
C GLY A 150 -8.68 2.46 -12.77
N LEU A 151 -9.53 1.48 -13.14
CA LEU A 151 -9.19 0.51 -14.19
C LEU A 151 -9.04 1.14 -15.58
N ASN A 152 -9.83 2.17 -15.88
CA ASN A 152 -9.78 2.86 -17.17
C ASN A 152 -9.54 4.37 -16.95
N PRO A 153 -8.32 4.87 -17.25
CA PRO A 153 -7.97 6.28 -17.02
C PRO A 153 -8.66 7.26 -18.00
N GLU A 154 -9.42 6.77 -18.98
CA GLU A 154 -10.19 7.60 -19.91
C GLU A 154 -11.58 7.98 -19.39
N VAL A 155 -12.08 7.29 -18.36
CA VAL A 155 -13.40 7.54 -17.76
C VAL A 155 -13.26 7.81 -16.26
N ASP A 156 -14.27 8.47 -15.69
CA ASP A 156 -14.28 8.81 -14.26
C ASP A 156 -14.47 7.57 -13.37
N TYR A 157 -15.30 6.66 -13.85
CA TYR A 157 -15.51 5.33 -13.32
C TYR A 157 -16.24 4.50 -14.38
N LEU A 158 -16.10 3.18 -14.28
CA LEU A 158 -16.76 2.24 -15.20
C LEU A 158 -18.28 2.27 -15.06
N SER A 159 -18.99 2.03 -16.17
CA SER A 159 -20.42 1.79 -16.14
C SER A 159 -20.74 0.48 -15.41
N LYS A 160 -22.01 0.28 -15.01
CA LYS A 160 -22.43 -0.98 -14.36
C LYS A 160 -22.24 -2.17 -15.29
N GLU A 161 -22.49 -1.97 -16.57
CA GLU A 161 -22.33 -2.94 -17.65
C GLU A 161 -20.84 -3.30 -17.84
N ASP A 162 -19.97 -2.30 -17.91
CA ASP A 162 -18.53 -2.52 -18.06
C ASP A 162 -17.93 -3.21 -16.83
N TYR A 163 -18.36 -2.81 -15.63
CA TYR A 163 -17.95 -3.46 -14.38
C TYR A 163 -18.38 -4.93 -14.33
N ARG A 164 -19.60 -5.24 -14.79
CA ARG A 164 -20.05 -6.64 -14.95
C ARG A 164 -19.24 -7.40 -15.99
N ALA A 165 -18.80 -6.74 -17.06
CA ALA A 165 -18.01 -7.35 -18.12
C ALA A 165 -16.53 -7.61 -17.74
N ILE A 166 -16.04 -7.04 -16.64
CA ILE A 166 -14.67 -7.26 -16.16
C ILE A 166 -14.41 -8.77 -16.00
N SER A 167 -13.22 -9.22 -16.40
CA SER A 167 -12.81 -10.60 -16.24
C SER A 167 -12.93 -11.05 -14.78
N THR A 168 -13.77 -12.06 -14.53
CA THR A 168 -13.88 -12.72 -13.22
C THR A 168 -12.59 -13.41 -12.81
N LYS A 169 -11.67 -13.67 -13.76
CA LYS A 169 -10.32 -14.16 -13.46
C LYS A 169 -9.43 -13.08 -12.88
N LYS A 170 -9.57 -11.83 -13.33
CA LYS A 170 -8.73 -10.70 -12.89
C LYS A 170 -9.19 -10.14 -11.55
N TYR A 171 -10.51 -10.04 -11.35
CA TYR A 171 -11.13 -9.56 -10.11
C TYR A 171 -12.25 -10.51 -9.68
N PRO A 172 -11.92 -11.57 -8.90
CA PRO A 172 -12.87 -12.60 -8.51
C PRO A 172 -13.69 -12.28 -7.24
N ALA A 173 -13.26 -11.30 -6.43
CA ALA A 173 -13.78 -11.03 -5.08
C ALA A 173 -15.31 -10.97 -4.98
N PHE A 174 -15.95 -10.23 -5.89
CA PHE A 174 -17.41 -10.05 -5.90
C PHE A 174 -18.03 -10.40 -7.24
N CYS A 175 -17.48 -11.36 -7.98
CA CYS A 175 -17.97 -11.75 -9.31
C CYS A 175 -19.50 -12.00 -9.38
N HIS A 176 -20.11 -12.51 -8.30
CA HIS A 176 -21.56 -12.74 -8.20
C HIS A 176 -22.35 -11.63 -7.47
N ASN A 177 -21.66 -10.68 -6.84
CA ASN A 177 -22.26 -9.58 -6.08
C ASN A 177 -21.96 -8.20 -6.69
N ARG A 178 -21.43 -8.15 -7.93
CA ARG A 178 -21.04 -6.90 -8.61
C ARG A 178 -22.13 -5.84 -8.62
N ASP A 179 -23.39 -6.25 -8.74
CA ASP A 179 -24.50 -5.32 -8.70
C ASP A 179 -24.65 -4.61 -7.37
N GLN A 180 -24.55 -5.37 -6.29
CA GLN A 180 -24.65 -4.84 -4.94
C GLN A 180 -23.45 -3.93 -4.63
N ILE A 181 -22.26 -4.33 -5.07
CA ILE A 181 -21.05 -3.50 -4.93
C ILE A 181 -21.18 -2.20 -5.71
N TYR A 182 -21.67 -2.25 -6.94
CA TYR A 182 -21.86 -1.05 -7.75
C TYR A 182 -22.94 -0.12 -7.16
N ASP A 183 -24.02 -0.67 -6.61
CA ASP A 183 -25.05 0.12 -5.95
C ASP A 183 -24.51 0.79 -4.67
N LEU A 184 -23.63 0.12 -3.92
CA LEU A 184 -22.90 0.70 -2.78
C LEU A 184 -21.90 1.77 -3.23
N PHE A 185 -21.19 1.54 -4.33
CA PHE A 185 -20.29 2.53 -4.94
C PHE A 185 -21.04 3.81 -5.30
N GLN A 186 -22.23 3.70 -5.93
CA GLN A 186 -23.05 4.86 -6.24
C GLN A 186 -23.54 5.60 -4.99
N GLN A 187 -23.85 4.89 -3.90
CA GLN A 187 -24.21 5.51 -2.63
C GLN A 187 -23.01 6.25 -2.03
N TYR A 188 -21.84 5.62 -2.05
CA TYR A 188 -20.58 6.22 -1.61
C TYR A 188 -20.31 7.53 -2.36
N GLU A 189 -20.33 7.50 -3.70
CA GLU A 189 -20.11 8.70 -4.53
C GLU A 189 -21.12 9.81 -4.23
N LYS A 190 -22.41 9.48 -4.02
CA LYS A 190 -23.43 10.47 -3.65
C LYS A 190 -23.16 11.10 -2.28
N MET A 191 -22.77 10.30 -1.29
CA MET A 191 -22.43 10.80 0.05
C MET A 191 -21.19 11.68 0.01
N LYS A 192 -20.16 11.22 -0.71
CA LYS A 192 -18.89 11.92 -0.88
C LYS A 192 -19.10 13.28 -1.57
N ALA A 193 -19.88 13.31 -2.65
CA ALA A 193 -20.26 14.54 -3.36
C ALA A 193 -21.06 15.53 -2.47
N ARG A 194 -21.93 15.04 -1.58
CA ARG A 194 -22.65 15.90 -0.62
C ARG A 194 -21.72 16.52 0.43
N ASN A 195 -20.70 15.77 0.85
CA ASN A 195 -19.77 16.21 1.89
C ASN A 195 -18.64 17.11 1.37
N GLY A 196 -18.43 17.15 0.05
CA GLY A 196 -17.27 17.85 -0.52
C GLY A 196 -16.00 17.01 -0.54
N ASP A 197 -16.08 15.73 -0.19
CA ASP A 197 -14.93 14.85 0.03
C ASP A 197 -14.34 14.32 -1.30
N TYR A 198 -13.09 13.88 -1.29
CA TYR A 198 -12.41 13.26 -2.44
C TYR A 198 -11.45 12.14 -2.02
N ASP A 199 -11.20 11.17 -2.90
CA ASP A 199 -10.24 10.08 -2.67
C ASP A 199 -8.96 10.22 -3.51
N SER A 200 -8.03 9.27 -3.34
CA SER A 200 -6.74 9.26 -4.05
C SER A 200 -6.91 9.21 -5.56
N ILE A 201 -7.88 8.45 -6.06
CA ILE A 201 -8.12 8.25 -7.49
C ILE A 201 -8.79 9.49 -8.09
N ASP A 202 -9.74 10.10 -7.40
CA ASP A 202 -10.36 11.36 -7.82
C ASP A 202 -9.29 12.45 -8.03
N ARG A 203 -8.31 12.51 -7.11
CA ARG A 203 -7.16 13.42 -7.21
C ARG A 203 -6.34 13.10 -8.46
N THR A 204 -5.93 11.84 -8.64
CA THR A 204 -5.12 11.42 -9.81
C THR A 204 -5.84 11.70 -11.13
N LEU A 205 -7.13 11.37 -11.23
CA LEU A 205 -7.94 11.61 -12.43
C LEU A 205 -8.08 13.10 -12.76
N ALA A 206 -8.28 13.95 -11.76
CA ALA A 206 -8.34 15.38 -11.98
C ALA A 206 -7.02 15.97 -12.49
N ILE A 207 -5.90 15.54 -11.90
CA ILE A 207 -4.57 15.92 -12.39
C ILE A 207 -4.38 15.42 -13.83
N LEU A 208 -4.77 14.19 -14.13
CA LEU A 208 -4.67 13.60 -15.47
C LEU A 208 -5.43 14.42 -16.51
N ARG A 209 -6.64 14.91 -16.19
CA ARG A 209 -7.41 15.81 -17.09
C ARG A 209 -6.69 17.13 -17.34
N CYS A 210 -6.11 17.72 -16.31
CA CYS A 210 -5.30 18.93 -16.46
C CYS A 210 -4.06 18.66 -17.32
N ALA A 211 -3.37 17.54 -17.11
CA ALA A 211 -2.23 17.12 -17.92
C ALA A 211 -2.58 16.80 -19.38
N LYS A 212 -3.83 16.40 -19.67
CA LYS A 212 -4.35 16.26 -21.05
C LYS A 212 -4.52 17.59 -21.77
N THR A 213 -4.80 18.67 -21.05
CA THR A 213 -5.08 20.00 -21.64
C THR A 213 -3.89 20.94 -21.61
N LYS A 214 -3.02 20.83 -20.61
CA LYS A 214 -1.87 21.70 -20.41
C LYS A 214 -0.59 20.88 -20.22
N PRO A 215 0.51 21.21 -20.92
CA PRO A 215 1.81 20.61 -20.64
C PRO A 215 2.29 21.02 -19.24
N LEU A 216 3.16 20.20 -18.64
CA LEU A 216 3.70 20.47 -17.29
C LEU A 216 4.42 21.83 -17.21
N GLY A 217 5.17 22.20 -18.24
CA GLY A 217 5.87 23.49 -18.33
C GLY A 217 6.98 23.69 -17.27
N GLY A 218 7.36 22.65 -16.54
CA GLY A 218 8.47 22.63 -15.57
C GLY A 218 9.79 22.13 -16.17
N PRO A 219 10.82 21.84 -15.35
CA PRO A 219 12.10 21.34 -15.84
C PRO A 219 11.91 20.06 -16.65
N HIS A 220 12.74 19.89 -17.68
CA HIS A 220 12.71 18.70 -18.51
C HIS A 220 13.29 17.50 -17.74
N ILE A 221 12.41 16.60 -17.31
CA ILE A 221 12.80 15.38 -16.61
C ILE A 221 13.16 14.31 -17.64
N HIS A 222 14.40 13.83 -17.59
CA HIS A 222 14.95 12.90 -18.57
C HIS A 222 14.55 11.45 -18.30
N GLU A 223 14.57 11.06 -17.02
CA GLU A 223 14.35 9.69 -16.56
C GLU A 223 13.57 9.70 -15.26
N VAL A 224 12.73 8.69 -15.07
CA VAL A 224 11.90 8.49 -13.89
C VAL A 224 12.06 7.05 -13.43
N TYR A 225 12.43 6.89 -12.17
CA TYR A 225 12.57 5.60 -11.52
C TYR A 225 11.45 5.47 -10.50
N ILE A 226 10.65 4.42 -10.62
CA ILE A 226 9.56 4.12 -9.69
C ILE A 226 9.92 2.82 -9.00
N ASP A 227 10.25 2.95 -7.71
CA ASP A 227 10.44 1.82 -6.82
C ASP A 227 9.12 1.45 -6.15
N GLU A 228 9.02 0.22 -5.64
CA GLU A 228 7.83 -0.29 -4.93
C GLU A 228 6.50 -0.07 -5.69
N CYS A 229 6.52 -0.29 -7.02
CA CYS A 229 5.37 -0.04 -7.90
C CYS A 229 4.08 -0.73 -7.43
N GLN A 230 4.16 -1.81 -6.66
CA GLN A 230 3.00 -2.50 -6.13
C GLN A 230 2.12 -1.65 -5.19
N ASP A 231 2.66 -0.55 -4.67
CA ASP A 231 1.92 0.37 -3.79
C ASP A 231 1.07 1.40 -4.53
N ASN A 232 1.29 1.53 -5.84
CA ASN A 232 0.58 2.48 -6.68
C ASN A 232 -0.60 1.84 -7.42
N HIS A 233 -1.63 2.64 -7.68
CA HIS A 233 -2.75 2.21 -8.51
C HIS A 233 -2.39 2.31 -10.00
N ILE A 234 -3.06 1.52 -10.86
CA ILE A 234 -2.83 1.54 -12.31
C ILE A 234 -3.06 2.94 -12.95
N VAL A 235 -3.98 3.72 -12.39
CA VAL A 235 -4.27 5.09 -12.83
C VAL A 235 -3.11 6.06 -12.54
N ASP A 236 -2.33 5.80 -11.49
CA ASP A 236 -1.15 6.60 -11.14
C ASP A 236 -0.07 6.45 -12.21
N PHE A 237 0.15 5.23 -12.71
CA PHE A 237 1.06 4.99 -13.84
C PHE A 237 0.57 5.63 -15.13
N ALA A 238 -0.75 5.67 -15.36
CA ALA A 238 -1.31 6.35 -16.52
C ALA A 238 -1.04 7.86 -16.47
N LEU A 239 -1.10 8.45 -15.27
CA LEU A 239 -0.72 9.85 -15.04
C LEU A 239 0.77 10.09 -15.29
N ILE A 240 1.64 9.23 -14.77
CA ILE A 240 3.10 9.33 -14.98
C ILE A 240 3.42 9.24 -16.49
N LEU A 241 2.87 8.25 -17.19
CA LEU A 241 3.04 8.11 -18.65
C LEU A 241 2.57 9.37 -19.40
N LYS A 242 1.48 10.00 -18.93
CA LYS A 242 0.98 11.25 -19.52
C LYS A 242 1.91 12.44 -19.30
N ILE A 243 2.53 12.54 -18.13
CA ILE A 243 3.38 13.69 -17.77
C ILE A 243 4.74 13.60 -18.46
N PHE A 244 5.36 12.42 -18.44
CA PHE A 244 6.73 12.24 -18.95
C PHE A 244 6.78 11.87 -20.43
N ASP A 245 5.62 11.61 -21.05
CA ASP A 245 5.37 11.35 -22.46
C ASP A 245 6.07 10.09 -23.01
N ARG A 246 7.39 9.96 -22.82
CA ARG A 246 8.26 8.87 -23.28
C ARG A 246 8.26 7.69 -22.30
N ALA A 247 7.67 6.57 -22.71
CA ALA A 247 7.70 5.34 -21.90
C ALA A 247 9.12 4.77 -21.70
N ASP A 248 10.03 4.97 -22.67
CA ASP A 248 11.42 4.52 -22.61
C ASP A 248 12.25 5.18 -21.49
N SER A 249 11.78 6.32 -20.97
CA SER A 249 12.43 7.07 -19.90
C SER A 249 11.96 6.64 -18.51
N ILE A 250 11.07 5.65 -18.41
CA ILE A 250 10.48 5.23 -17.14
C ILE A 250 10.94 3.81 -16.79
N PHE A 251 11.47 3.66 -15.59
CA PHE A 251 11.86 2.38 -15.02
C PHE A 251 10.91 2.01 -13.87
N PHE A 252 10.38 0.79 -13.91
CA PHE A 252 9.47 0.26 -12.89
C PHE A 252 10.16 -0.90 -12.17
N ALA A 253 10.23 -0.81 -10.84
CA ALA A 253 10.68 -1.88 -9.95
C ALA A 253 9.60 -2.18 -8.91
N GLY A 254 9.48 -3.44 -8.51
CA GLY A 254 8.52 -3.87 -7.49
C GLY A 254 8.33 -5.38 -7.44
N ASP A 255 7.53 -5.83 -6.48
CA ASP A 255 7.18 -7.23 -6.30
C ASP A 255 5.66 -7.40 -6.13
N THR A 256 5.06 -8.16 -7.05
CA THR A 256 3.63 -8.47 -7.03
C THR A 256 3.19 -9.27 -5.80
N ALA A 257 4.08 -10.04 -5.18
CA ALA A 257 3.79 -10.78 -3.95
C ALA A 257 3.77 -9.90 -2.70
N GLN A 258 4.31 -8.69 -2.78
CA GLN A 258 4.37 -7.71 -1.68
C GLN A 258 3.32 -6.60 -1.81
N CYS A 259 2.30 -6.81 -2.64
CA CYS A 259 1.17 -5.90 -2.81
C CYS A 259 0.25 -5.93 -1.57
N ILE A 260 0.66 -5.26 -0.50
CA ILE A 260 -0.12 -5.14 0.74
C ILE A 260 -0.93 -3.85 0.82
N ALA A 261 -0.70 -2.90 -0.09
CA ALA A 261 -1.37 -1.60 -0.09
C ALA A 261 -2.89 -1.75 -0.31
N GLN A 262 -3.68 -1.13 0.56
CA GLN A 262 -5.13 -1.22 0.55
C GLN A 262 -5.72 -0.66 -0.76
N GLY A 263 -6.49 -1.50 -1.45
CA GLY A 263 -7.08 -1.13 -2.74
C GLY A 263 -6.11 -1.08 -3.92
N SER A 264 -4.87 -1.51 -3.73
CA SER A 264 -3.97 -1.83 -4.84
C SER A 264 -4.15 -3.29 -5.24
N SER A 265 -4.36 -3.51 -6.54
CA SER A 265 -4.23 -4.82 -7.17
C SER A 265 -3.24 -4.64 -8.29
N PHE A 266 -1.99 -5.00 -8.00
CA PHE A 266 -0.86 -4.73 -8.87
C PHE A 266 -0.37 -5.99 -9.58
N ARG A 267 -0.20 -5.89 -10.90
CA ARG A 267 0.42 -6.91 -11.74
C ARG A 267 1.23 -6.24 -12.84
N PHE A 268 2.42 -6.77 -13.13
CA PHE A 268 3.26 -6.27 -14.23
C PHE A 268 2.58 -6.45 -15.59
N GLN A 269 1.73 -7.47 -15.75
CA GLN A 269 0.89 -7.63 -16.94
C GLN A 269 -0.01 -6.42 -17.19
N ASP A 270 -0.49 -5.77 -16.14
CA ASP A 270 -1.39 -4.63 -16.24
C ASP A 270 -0.63 -3.37 -16.65
N ILE A 271 0.58 -3.14 -16.11
CA ILE A 271 1.48 -2.08 -16.60
C ILE A 271 1.84 -2.29 -18.06
N ARG A 272 2.21 -3.52 -18.47
CA ARG A 272 2.55 -3.82 -19.86
C ARG A 272 1.39 -3.53 -20.81
N SER A 273 0.18 -3.87 -20.39
CA SER A 273 -1.03 -3.59 -21.15
C SER A 273 -1.28 -2.09 -21.26
N LEU A 274 -1.07 -1.34 -20.17
CA LEU A 274 -1.20 0.11 -20.13
C LEU A 274 -0.18 0.80 -21.04
N ILE A 275 1.11 0.46 -20.95
CA ILE A 275 2.19 1.00 -21.81
C ILE A 275 1.89 0.69 -23.27
N TYR A 276 1.46 -0.54 -23.58
CA TYR A 276 1.12 -0.91 -24.95
C TYR A 276 -0.05 -0.08 -25.51
N GLN A 277 -1.12 0.11 -24.74
CA GLN A 277 -2.24 0.96 -25.14
C GLN A 277 -1.82 2.43 -25.28
N TRP A 278 -0.98 2.92 -24.38
CA TRP A 278 -0.41 4.27 -24.41
C TRP A 278 0.36 4.52 -25.71
N GLU A 279 1.32 3.64 -26.02
CA GLU A 279 2.14 3.73 -27.22
C GLU A 279 1.31 3.64 -28.50
N LEU A 280 0.29 2.76 -28.55
CA LEU A 280 -0.62 2.66 -29.69
C LEU A 280 -1.39 3.97 -29.96
N ASN A 281 -1.86 4.64 -28.91
CA ASN A 281 -2.56 5.91 -29.04
C ASN A 281 -1.60 7.04 -29.45
N ARG A 282 -0.35 6.99 -28.99
CA ARG A 282 0.72 7.92 -29.36
C ARG A 282 1.19 7.73 -30.81
N THR A 283 1.33 6.49 -31.29
CA THR A 283 1.82 6.21 -32.66
C THR A 283 0.84 6.67 -33.74
N LYS A 284 -0.47 6.74 -33.43
CA LYS A 284 -1.45 7.37 -34.33
C LYS A 284 -1.16 8.86 -34.56
N ILE A 285 -0.41 9.50 -33.66
CA ILE A 285 -0.08 10.93 -33.67
C ILE A 285 1.36 11.18 -34.14
N ASN A 286 2.30 10.24 -33.91
CA ASN A 286 3.72 10.38 -34.25
C ASN A 286 4.30 9.12 -34.93
N TYR A 287 4.96 9.29 -36.08
CA TYR A 287 5.47 8.21 -36.95
C TYR A 287 6.81 7.55 -36.53
N ASN A 288 7.37 7.88 -35.36
CA ASN A 288 8.63 7.27 -34.91
C ASN A 288 8.34 6.09 -33.97
N LEU A 289 8.67 4.88 -34.44
CA LEU A 289 8.55 3.62 -33.69
C LEU A 289 9.48 3.61 -32.46
N CYS A 290 8.92 3.76 -31.26
CA CYS A 290 9.54 3.23 -30.04
C CYS A 290 9.24 1.72 -29.91
N SER A 291 10.11 0.99 -29.22
CA SER A 291 9.94 -0.45 -28.97
C SER A 291 8.63 -0.70 -28.22
N MET A 292 7.60 -1.22 -28.90
CA MET A 292 6.26 -1.47 -28.34
C MET A 292 6.21 -2.50 -27.19
N LYS A 293 7.36 -3.08 -26.82
CA LYS A 293 7.46 -4.05 -25.73
C LYS A 293 8.48 -3.55 -24.70
N PRO A 294 8.04 -3.24 -23.47
CA PRO A 294 8.98 -2.97 -22.39
C PRO A 294 9.83 -4.22 -22.14
N LYS A 295 11.14 -4.02 -21.92
CA LYS A 295 12.05 -5.11 -21.52
C LYS A 295 11.78 -5.43 -20.06
N GLN A 296 11.49 -6.69 -19.77
CA GLN A 296 11.33 -7.21 -18.41
C GLN A 296 12.49 -8.13 -18.11
N PHE A 297 13.07 -8.00 -16.93
CA PHE A 297 14.02 -8.95 -16.37
C PHE A 297 13.65 -9.19 -14.91
N GLU A 298 14.05 -10.34 -14.39
CA GLU A 298 13.75 -10.78 -13.02
C GLU A 298 15.07 -10.92 -12.27
N LEU A 299 15.09 -10.48 -11.01
CA LEU A 299 16.19 -10.71 -10.09
C LEU A 299 15.80 -11.87 -9.18
N ASN A 300 16.43 -13.03 -9.36
CA ASN A 300 16.06 -14.27 -8.67
C ASN A 300 17.07 -14.69 -7.59
N VAL A 301 18.16 -13.95 -7.41
CA VAL A 301 19.16 -14.22 -6.37
C VAL A 301 18.95 -13.26 -5.21
N ASN A 302 18.66 -13.81 -4.05
CA ASN A 302 18.43 -13.04 -2.83
C ASN A 302 19.69 -13.09 -1.95
N TYR A 303 20.24 -11.92 -1.65
CA TYR A 303 21.43 -11.74 -0.81
C TYR A 303 21.10 -11.30 0.62
N ARG A 304 19.83 -10.99 0.91
CA ARG A 304 19.36 -10.49 2.21
C ARG A 304 18.97 -11.61 3.15
N SER A 305 18.43 -12.71 2.62
CA SER A 305 17.92 -13.83 3.42
C SER A 305 18.49 -15.17 2.96
N HIS A 306 18.70 -16.07 3.92
CA HIS A 306 19.19 -17.41 3.64
C HIS A 306 18.10 -18.32 3.06
N ASN A 307 18.52 -19.40 2.38
CA ASN A 307 17.61 -20.28 1.63
C ASN A 307 16.53 -20.98 2.50
N GLY A 308 16.79 -21.20 3.79
CA GLY A 308 15.80 -21.75 4.73
C GLY A 308 14.49 -20.94 4.82
N ILE A 309 14.59 -19.61 4.94
CA ILE A 309 13.44 -18.69 4.97
C ILE A 309 12.80 -18.59 3.58
N LEU A 310 13.62 -18.47 2.53
CA LEU A 310 13.14 -18.35 1.14
C LEU A 310 12.34 -19.56 0.68
N ARG A 311 12.67 -20.76 1.18
CA ARG A 311 11.88 -21.98 0.94
C ARG A 311 10.49 -21.89 1.56
N LEU A 312 10.38 -21.37 2.78
CA LEU A 312 9.08 -21.15 3.42
C LEU A 312 8.28 -20.11 2.62
N ALA A 313 8.88 -18.96 2.29
CA ALA A 313 8.24 -17.93 1.47
C ALA A 313 7.75 -18.50 0.12
N SER A 314 8.60 -19.24 -0.59
CA SER A 314 8.24 -19.90 -1.85
C SER A 314 7.05 -20.86 -1.70
N SER A 315 6.96 -21.60 -0.59
CA SER A 315 5.82 -22.49 -0.34
C SER A 315 4.50 -21.73 -0.16
N VAL A 316 4.55 -20.54 0.44
CA VAL A 316 3.37 -19.66 0.57
C VAL A 316 2.96 -19.11 -0.80
N ILE A 317 3.91 -18.70 -1.63
CA ILE A 317 3.64 -18.26 -3.00
C ILE A 317 3.02 -19.39 -3.84
N ASP A 318 3.51 -20.62 -3.72
CA ASP A 318 2.94 -21.78 -4.41
C ASP A 318 1.46 -21.99 -4.03
N LEU A 319 1.10 -21.81 -2.75
CA LEU A 319 -0.30 -21.87 -2.30
C LEU A 319 -1.14 -20.74 -2.92
N ILE A 320 -0.59 -19.52 -3.00
CA ILE A 320 -1.30 -18.41 -3.65
C ILE A 320 -1.50 -18.69 -5.14
N TRP A 321 -0.50 -19.22 -5.85
CA TRP A 321 -0.66 -19.60 -7.25
C TRP A 321 -1.65 -20.75 -7.47
N HIS A 322 -1.78 -21.67 -6.50
CA HIS A 322 -2.74 -22.76 -6.56
C HIS A 322 -4.18 -22.27 -6.38
N PHE A 323 -4.44 -21.51 -5.31
CA PHE A 323 -5.79 -21.05 -4.97
C PHE A 323 -6.22 -19.79 -5.75
N PHE A 324 -5.29 -18.90 -6.04
CA PHE A 324 -5.52 -17.59 -6.66
C PHE A 324 -4.58 -17.34 -7.87
N PRO A 325 -4.67 -18.17 -8.93
CA PRO A 325 -3.68 -18.20 -10.01
C PRO A 325 -3.53 -16.92 -10.84
N ASN A 326 -4.48 -15.99 -10.71
CA ASN A 326 -4.49 -14.73 -11.48
C ASN A 326 -4.21 -13.50 -10.61
N SER A 327 -4.02 -13.67 -9.30
CA SER A 327 -3.81 -12.56 -8.35
C SER A 327 -2.38 -12.02 -8.39
N ILE A 328 -1.39 -12.89 -8.60
CA ILE A 328 0.04 -12.55 -8.63
C ILE A 328 0.63 -13.04 -9.96
N ASP A 329 1.61 -12.32 -10.49
CA ASP A 329 2.38 -12.77 -11.65
C ASP A 329 3.20 -14.04 -11.32
N ARG A 330 3.42 -14.88 -12.33
CA ARG A 330 4.26 -16.08 -12.20
C ARG A 330 5.70 -15.72 -12.49
N LEU A 331 6.42 -15.32 -11.44
CA LEU A 331 7.85 -15.00 -11.48
C LEU A 331 8.71 -16.22 -11.13
N SER A 332 9.99 -16.16 -11.49
CA SER A 332 10.97 -17.19 -11.11
C SER A 332 11.15 -17.24 -9.59
N ARG A 333 11.29 -18.46 -9.04
CA ARG A 333 11.53 -18.63 -7.60
C ARG A 333 12.85 -17.99 -7.17
N GLU A 334 12.80 -17.25 -6.07
CA GLU A 334 13.98 -16.72 -5.41
C GLU A 334 14.87 -17.83 -4.86
N ARG A 335 16.18 -17.58 -4.87
CA ARG A 335 17.19 -18.50 -4.34
C ARG A 335 18.19 -17.71 -3.53
N GLY A 336 18.45 -18.19 -2.32
CA GLY A 336 19.53 -17.66 -1.49
C GLY A 336 20.87 -18.22 -1.94
N GLU A 337 21.92 -17.40 -1.86
CA GLU A 337 23.29 -17.86 -2.10
C GLU A 337 23.76 -18.83 -1.00
N ILE A 338 23.30 -18.60 0.23
CA ILE A 338 23.72 -19.34 1.42
C ILE A 338 22.55 -20.18 1.95
N GLY A 339 22.85 -21.40 2.39
CA GLY A 339 21.91 -22.23 3.14
C GLY A 339 21.61 -21.63 4.51
N GLY A 340 20.54 -22.07 5.17
CA GLY A 340 20.25 -21.63 6.52
C GLY A 340 19.22 -22.51 7.21
N PRO A 341 19.01 -22.32 8.53
CA PRO A 341 18.07 -23.10 9.30
C PRO A 341 16.64 -22.96 8.76
N LEU A 342 15.82 -23.98 8.98
CA LEU A 342 14.39 -23.88 8.70
C LEU A 342 13.72 -23.09 9.84
N PRO A 343 12.69 -22.27 9.53
CA PRO A 343 11.90 -21.61 10.56
C PRO A 343 11.31 -22.62 11.57
N ILE A 344 11.36 -22.28 12.85
CA ILE A 344 10.90 -23.12 13.95
C ILE A 344 9.47 -22.70 14.34
N MET A 345 8.60 -23.69 14.54
CA MET A 345 7.24 -23.47 15.04
C MET A 345 7.19 -23.76 16.54
N PHE A 346 6.61 -22.84 17.30
CA PHE A 346 6.39 -22.98 18.75
C PHE A 346 4.90 -23.23 19.00
N GLU A 347 4.56 -24.35 19.65
CA GLU A 347 3.16 -24.75 19.91
C GLU A 347 2.60 -24.22 21.24
N GLU A 348 3.46 -24.03 22.25
CA GLU A 348 3.06 -23.56 23.59
C GLU A 348 3.84 -22.30 23.97
N PHE A 349 3.20 -21.14 23.78
CA PHE A 349 3.76 -19.86 24.15
C PHE A 349 3.15 -19.39 25.49
N GLN A 350 3.95 -19.40 26.56
CA GLN A 350 3.60 -18.77 27.84
C GLN A 350 4.47 -17.52 28.04
N ALA A 351 3.85 -16.45 28.53
CA ALA A 351 4.51 -15.14 28.69
C ALA A 351 5.73 -15.22 29.63
N GLU A 352 5.70 -16.11 30.63
CA GLU A 352 6.82 -16.33 31.54
C GLU A 352 8.04 -16.98 30.85
N THR A 353 7.80 -17.74 29.78
CA THR A 353 8.85 -18.41 29.00
C THR A 353 9.46 -17.52 27.92
N PHE A 354 8.81 -16.39 27.63
CA PHE A 354 9.20 -15.45 26.58
C PHE A 354 10.62 -14.90 26.76
N HIS A 355 10.95 -14.54 28.00
CA HIS A 355 12.24 -13.95 28.36
C HIS A 355 13.40 -14.97 28.36
N TYR A 356 13.10 -16.27 28.45
CA TYR A 356 14.14 -17.29 28.69
C TYR A 356 14.41 -18.21 27.50
N ASN A 357 13.41 -18.55 26.69
CA ASN A 357 13.54 -19.67 25.74
C ASN A 357 13.60 -19.32 24.25
N ILE A 358 13.04 -18.18 23.81
CA ILE A 358 12.86 -17.95 22.36
C ILE A 358 14.11 -17.37 21.70
N PHE A 359 14.88 -16.52 22.41
CA PHE A 359 16.07 -15.87 21.87
C PHE A 359 17.38 -16.30 22.53
N SER A 360 17.33 -17.24 23.49
CA SER A 360 18.52 -17.84 24.14
C SER A 360 19.06 -19.07 23.40
N VAL A 361 18.71 -19.26 22.12
CA VAL A 361 19.17 -20.40 21.31
C VAL A 361 20.59 -20.11 20.80
N GLY A 362 21.55 -20.12 21.73
CA GLY A 362 22.99 -19.99 21.49
C GLY A 362 23.72 -20.13 22.83
N GLU A 363 24.85 -20.83 22.87
CA GLU A 363 25.58 -21.27 24.09
C GLU A 363 26.14 -20.15 25.00
N HIS A 364 25.70 -18.91 24.86
CA HIS A 364 26.05 -17.81 25.75
C HIS A 364 24.80 -17.19 26.36
N ALA A 365 24.41 -17.75 27.51
CA ALA A 365 23.40 -17.20 28.42
C ALA A 365 23.90 -15.91 29.11
N SER A 366 24.23 -14.89 28.33
CA SER A 366 24.23 -13.50 28.79
C SER A 366 22.88 -12.91 28.41
N TYR A 367 22.18 -12.34 29.38
CA TYR A 367 20.96 -11.54 29.24
C TYR A 367 20.97 -10.74 27.92
N VAL A 368 20.34 -11.26 26.87
CA VAL A 368 20.21 -10.54 25.60
C VAL A 368 19.06 -9.58 25.83
N GLU A 369 19.37 -8.34 26.18
CA GLU A 369 18.42 -7.24 25.98
C GLU A 369 17.89 -7.36 24.56
N PHE A 370 16.57 -7.29 24.38
CA PHE A 370 15.94 -7.22 23.06
C PHE A 370 16.67 -6.15 22.25
N GLY A 371 17.54 -6.57 21.34
CA GLY A 371 18.34 -5.67 20.53
C GLY A 371 17.46 -4.97 19.49
N ALA A 372 17.96 -3.88 18.92
CA ALA A 372 17.29 -3.17 17.82
C ALA A 372 17.05 -4.05 16.57
N GLU A 373 17.69 -5.23 16.51
CA GLU A 373 17.67 -6.15 15.37
C GLU A 373 16.66 -7.30 15.50
N GLN A 374 15.88 -7.33 16.59
CA GLN A 374 14.88 -8.37 16.86
C GLN A 374 13.47 -7.78 16.90
N VAL A 375 12.53 -8.40 16.19
CA VAL A 375 11.17 -7.88 16.08
C VAL A 375 10.11 -8.96 16.31
N ILE A 376 9.02 -8.55 16.96
CA ILE A 376 7.78 -9.32 17.03
C ILE A 376 6.79 -8.72 16.04
N ILE A 377 6.40 -9.50 15.05
CA ILE A 377 5.41 -9.10 14.06
C ILE A 377 4.05 -9.70 14.45
N VAL A 378 3.06 -8.83 14.54
CA VAL A 378 1.66 -9.16 14.81
C VAL A 378 0.76 -8.73 13.66
N ARG A 379 -0.45 -9.28 13.59
CA ARG A 379 -1.35 -9.02 12.46
C ARG A 379 -2.00 -7.64 12.47
N ASN A 380 -2.38 -7.12 13.63
CA ASN A 380 -3.16 -5.89 13.76
C ASN A 380 -2.82 -5.09 15.03
N ASP A 381 -3.27 -3.83 15.08
CA ASP A 381 -3.03 -2.93 16.20
C ASP A 381 -3.58 -3.42 17.54
N ALA A 382 -4.69 -4.16 17.50
CA ALA A 382 -5.28 -4.73 18.71
C ALA A 382 -4.35 -5.79 19.32
N ALA A 383 -3.78 -6.66 18.49
CA ALA A 383 -2.78 -7.65 18.87
C ALA A 383 -1.49 -6.96 19.36
N LYS A 384 -1.02 -5.92 18.65
CA LYS A 384 0.13 -5.10 19.06
C LYS A 384 -0.03 -4.57 20.48
N LYS A 385 -1.20 -3.98 20.78
CA LYS A 385 -1.53 -3.48 22.13
C LYS A 385 -1.61 -4.58 23.18
N ARG A 386 -2.07 -5.79 22.83
CA ARG A 386 -2.09 -6.94 23.76
C ARG A 386 -0.67 -7.40 24.06
N VAL A 387 0.13 -7.66 23.03
CA VAL A 387 1.51 -8.15 23.16
C VAL A 387 2.37 -7.13 23.92
N LYS A 388 2.29 -5.83 23.60
CA LYS A 388 3.01 -4.78 24.35
C LYS A 388 2.65 -4.76 25.85
N LYS A 389 1.43 -5.16 26.24
CA LYS A 389 1.05 -5.29 27.66
C LYS A 389 1.63 -6.55 28.30
N LEU A 390 1.82 -7.63 27.54
CA LEU A 390 2.38 -8.89 28.02
C LEU A 390 3.89 -8.82 28.23
N ILE A 391 4.64 -8.24 27.28
CA ILE A 391 6.12 -8.20 27.30
C ILE A 391 6.70 -6.93 27.94
N GLY A 392 5.85 -5.92 28.21
CA GLY A 392 6.28 -4.61 28.72
C GLY A 392 7.00 -3.76 27.67
N LYS A 393 7.95 -2.92 28.11
CA LYS A 393 8.80 -2.08 27.22
C LYS A 393 9.97 -2.85 26.60
N VAL A 394 10.04 -4.17 26.77
CA VAL A 394 11.16 -4.98 26.31
C VAL A 394 10.81 -5.56 24.94
N GLY A 395 11.28 -4.90 23.87
CA GLY A 395 11.22 -5.40 22.50
C GLY A 395 10.36 -4.60 21.51
N LEU A 396 10.78 -4.64 20.24
CA LEU A 396 10.11 -4.00 19.12
C LEU A 396 8.91 -4.85 18.68
N VAL A 397 7.69 -4.28 18.77
CA VAL A 397 6.46 -4.93 18.33
C VAL A 397 5.82 -4.12 17.21
N MET A 398 5.68 -4.73 16.05
CA MET A 398 5.22 -4.08 14.82
C MET A 398 4.09 -4.86 14.17
N THR A 399 3.22 -4.15 13.46
CA THR A 399 2.29 -4.79 12.52
C THR A 399 3.00 -5.14 11.22
N VAL A 400 2.40 -5.98 10.38
CA VAL A 400 2.92 -6.29 9.03
C VAL A 400 3.13 -5.03 8.19
N PHE A 401 2.24 -4.04 8.31
CA PHE A 401 2.32 -2.79 7.57
C PHE A 401 3.48 -1.92 8.03
N GLU A 402 3.71 -1.84 9.34
CA GLU A 402 4.80 -1.05 9.91
C GLU A 402 6.17 -1.71 9.64
N ALA A 403 6.24 -3.04 9.65
CA ALA A 403 7.49 -3.77 9.40
C ALA A 403 7.86 -3.82 7.90
N LYS A 404 7.04 -3.24 7.03
CA LYS A 404 7.27 -3.25 5.59
C LYS A 404 8.50 -2.40 5.25
N GLY A 405 9.38 -2.93 4.40
CA GLY A 405 10.62 -2.25 4.01
C GLY A 405 11.71 -2.30 5.08
N MET A 406 11.45 -2.93 6.24
CA MET A 406 12.43 -3.12 7.30
C MET A 406 13.03 -4.52 7.25
N GLU A 407 14.28 -4.63 7.69
CA GLU A 407 15.02 -5.88 7.74
C GLU A 407 15.50 -6.13 9.18
N PHE A 408 15.38 -7.38 9.63
CA PHE A 408 15.71 -7.81 10.99
C PHE A 408 16.45 -9.15 10.96
N ASN A 409 17.32 -9.37 11.95
CA ASN A 409 18.06 -10.63 12.06
C ASN A 409 17.18 -11.75 12.61
N ASP A 410 16.36 -11.46 13.62
CA ASP A 410 15.40 -12.40 14.20
C ASP A 410 13.97 -11.84 14.14
N VAL A 411 13.06 -12.63 13.58
CA VAL A 411 11.64 -12.28 13.42
C VAL A 411 10.77 -13.33 14.10
N LEU A 412 9.95 -12.90 15.06
CA LEU A 412 8.92 -13.73 15.68
C LEU A 412 7.53 -13.35 15.16
N LEU A 413 6.85 -14.31 14.51
CA LEU A 413 5.43 -14.17 14.15
C LEU A 413 4.56 -14.65 15.32
N TYR A 414 3.81 -13.73 15.93
CA TYR A 414 2.99 -14.02 17.11
C TYR A 414 1.49 -14.09 16.78
N ASP A 415 0.83 -15.21 17.14
CA ASP A 415 -0.62 -15.47 17.03
C ASP A 415 -1.25 -15.08 15.67
N PHE A 416 -0.49 -15.19 14.59
CA PHE A 416 -0.83 -14.60 13.29
C PHE A 416 -2.15 -15.12 12.69
N PHE A 417 -2.49 -16.39 12.92
CA PHE A 417 -3.70 -17.03 12.41
C PHE A 417 -4.92 -16.79 13.29
N THR A 418 -4.75 -16.66 14.60
CA THR A 418 -5.84 -16.46 15.57
C THR A 418 -6.54 -15.12 15.34
N ASP A 419 -5.76 -14.08 15.05
CA ASP A 419 -6.26 -12.74 14.75
C ASP A 419 -6.71 -12.56 13.29
N SER A 420 -6.71 -13.63 12.48
CA SER A 420 -7.08 -13.57 11.07
C SER A 420 -8.60 -13.49 10.87
N PRO A 421 -9.10 -12.60 9.99
CA PRO A 421 -10.53 -12.54 9.64
C PRO A 421 -11.00 -13.80 8.89
N ALA A 422 -10.07 -14.52 8.26
CA ALA A 422 -10.37 -15.73 7.50
C ALA A 422 -10.82 -16.90 8.40
N ARG A 423 -10.39 -16.96 9.67
CA ARG A 423 -10.79 -17.98 10.66
C ARG A 423 -10.84 -19.40 10.08
N SER A 424 -12.02 -20.00 9.97
CA SER A 424 -12.22 -21.36 9.46
C SER A 424 -11.89 -21.54 7.97
N LYS A 425 -11.82 -20.45 7.19
CA LYS A 425 -11.46 -20.49 5.76
C LYS A 425 -10.04 -21.02 5.55
N TRP A 426 -9.12 -20.86 6.52
CA TRP A 426 -7.76 -21.41 6.45
C TRP A 426 -7.73 -22.93 6.26
N ARG A 427 -8.79 -23.64 6.65
CA ARG A 427 -8.91 -25.10 6.43
C ARG A 427 -8.83 -25.48 4.95
N VAL A 428 -9.10 -24.56 4.03
CA VAL A 428 -8.96 -24.83 2.60
C VAL A 428 -7.53 -25.16 2.20
N ILE A 429 -6.52 -24.65 2.92
CA ILE A 429 -5.10 -24.96 2.64
C ILE A 429 -4.84 -26.46 2.79
N LEU A 430 -5.54 -27.14 3.70
CA LEU A 430 -5.42 -28.59 3.87
C LEU A 430 -5.83 -29.36 2.62
N SER A 431 -6.61 -28.77 1.72
CA SER A 431 -6.99 -29.41 0.45
C SER A 431 -5.87 -29.45 -0.58
N ALA A 432 -4.86 -28.58 -0.43
CA ALA A 432 -3.65 -28.57 -1.26
C ALA A 432 -2.58 -29.55 -0.75
N LEU A 433 -2.78 -30.16 0.43
CA LEU A 433 -1.91 -31.19 0.98
C LEU A 433 -2.46 -32.56 0.54
N ASP A 434 -1.66 -33.31 -0.22
CA ASP A 434 -2.05 -34.58 -0.84
C ASP A 434 -2.59 -35.65 0.16
N ASP A 435 -2.24 -35.52 1.44
CA ASP A 435 -2.57 -36.48 2.50
C ASP A 435 -3.96 -36.29 3.16
N HIS A 436 -4.70 -35.22 2.84
CA HIS A 436 -5.94 -34.85 3.55
C HIS A 436 -7.17 -34.70 2.65
N SER A 437 -7.34 -35.61 1.69
CA SER A 437 -8.44 -35.55 0.70
C SER A 437 -9.84 -35.90 1.24
N LYS A 438 -9.99 -36.41 2.47
CA LYS A 438 -11.30 -36.80 3.03
C LYS A 438 -11.86 -35.74 3.98
N GLY A 439 -12.90 -35.03 3.55
CA GLY A 439 -13.70 -34.12 4.38
C GLY A 439 -13.25 -32.65 4.42
N VAL A 440 -12.23 -32.28 3.64
CA VAL A 440 -11.77 -30.90 3.52
C VAL A 440 -12.64 -30.13 2.51
N GLN A 441 -12.94 -28.87 2.81
CA GLN A 441 -13.74 -28.01 1.94
C GLN A 441 -13.02 -27.74 0.61
N THR A 442 -13.70 -27.92 -0.51
CA THR A 442 -13.19 -27.53 -1.83
C THR A 442 -13.09 -26.01 -1.92
N PHE A 443 -11.97 -25.52 -2.47
CA PHE A 443 -11.79 -24.11 -2.72
C PHE A 443 -12.89 -23.56 -3.64
N SER A 444 -13.41 -22.39 -3.25
CA SER A 444 -14.37 -21.61 -4.03
C SER A 444 -14.09 -20.14 -3.76
N HIS A 445 -13.95 -19.37 -4.85
CA HIS A 445 -13.68 -17.94 -4.78
C HIS A 445 -14.74 -17.21 -3.93
N GLU A 446 -16.02 -17.57 -4.03
CA GLU A 446 -17.09 -16.91 -3.24
C GLU A 446 -16.89 -16.99 -1.73
N LYS A 447 -16.39 -18.13 -1.24
CA LYS A 447 -16.32 -18.42 0.21
C LYS A 447 -14.94 -18.13 0.77
N HIS A 448 -13.90 -18.27 -0.06
CA HIS A 448 -12.51 -18.30 0.38
C HIS A 448 -11.69 -17.13 -0.12
N TYR A 449 -12.26 -16.22 -0.93
CA TYR A 449 -11.54 -15.02 -1.32
C TYR A 449 -11.30 -14.11 -0.11
N ILE A 450 -10.03 -13.83 0.14
CA ILE A 450 -9.49 -13.08 1.29
C ILE A 450 -8.33 -12.17 0.88
N LEU A 451 -8.05 -12.08 -0.43
CA LEU A 451 -6.92 -11.34 -1.01
C LEU A 451 -7.35 -10.00 -1.57
#